data_AF-A0A0X3BN06-F1
#
_entry.id   AF-A0A0X3BN06-F1
#
_cell.length_a   1.000
_cell.length_b   1.000
_cell.length_c   1.000
_cell.angle_alpha   90.00
_cell.angle_beta   90.00
_cell.angle_gamma   90.00
#
_symmetry.space_group_name_H-M   'P 1'
#
loop_
_entity.id
_entity.type
_entity.pdbx_description
1 polymer ?
#
loop_
_entity_poly.entity_id
_entity_poly.type
_entity_poly.pdbx_seq_one_letter_code
_entity_poly.pdbx_strand_id
1 'polypeptide(L)' 'MARKVIAQFRDLPGDSVVTIKQTNEESIHQHDAYAERKATIAELVAEMDEGAL' A
#
# COMPACT_ATOMS: atom_id res chain seq x y z
N MET A 1 -1.73 -4.58 -0.74
CA MET A 1 -2.05 -3.16 -0.51
C MET A 1 -1.33 -2.26 -1.52
N ALA A 2 0.00 -2.16 -1.48
CA ALA A 2 0.83 -1.33 -2.37
C ALA A 2 0.61 -1.59 -3.88
N ARG A 3 0.55 -2.85 -4.31
CA ARG A 3 0.34 -3.22 -5.72
C ARG A 3 -0.92 -2.59 -6.35
N LYS A 4 -2.03 -2.46 -5.60
CA LYS A 4 -3.27 -1.84 -6.10
C LYS A 4 -3.09 -0.33 -6.29
N VAL A 5 -2.37 0.32 -5.38
CA VAL A 5 -2.07 1.75 -5.44
C VAL A 5 -1.15 2.06 -6.61
N ILE A 6 -0.05 1.30 -6.78
CA ILE A 6 0.84 1.46 -7.94
C ILE A 6 0.09 1.21 -9.25
N ALA A 7 -0.76 0.18 -9.33
CA ALA A 7 -1.52 -0.09 -10.55
C ALA A 7 -2.49 1.05 -10.94
N GLN A 8 -3.02 1.81 -9.98
CA GLN A 8 -3.96 2.91 -10.22
C GLN A 8 -3.29 4.29 -10.37
N PHE A 9 -2.14 4.48 -9.74
CA PHE A 9 -1.50 5.80 -9.60
C PHE A 9 -0.04 5.81 -10.08
N ARG A 10 0.32 4.89 -11.00
CA ARG A 10 1.67 4.77 -11.56
C ARG A 10 2.16 6.04 -12.25
N ASP A 11 1.23 6.81 -12.78
CA ASP A 11 1.44 8.05 -13.52
C ASP A 11 1.75 9.26 -12.63
N LEU A 12 1.56 9.13 -11.31
CA LEU A 12 1.91 10.18 -10.37
C LEU A 12 3.43 10.33 -10.24
N PRO A 13 3.92 11.57 -10.03
CA PRO A 13 5.31 11.84 -9.70
C PRO A 13 5.79 11.00 -8.51
N GLY A 14 7.06 10.54 -8.55
CA GLY A 14 7.62 9.67 -7.52
C GLY A 14 7.65 10.28 -6.11
N ASP A 15 7.68 11.61 -6.01
CA ASP A 15 7.59 12.40 -4.78
C ASP A 15 6.14 12.57 -4.26
N SER A 16 5.15 12.07 -5.00
CA SER A 16 3.75 12.07 -4.56
C SER A 16 3.58 11.18 -3.34
N VAL A 17 3.01 11.74 -2.29
CA VAL A 17 2.76 11.04 -1.03
C VAL A 17 1.35 10.46 -1.04
N VAL A 18 1.25 9.15 -0.79
CA VAL A 18 -0.01 8.42 -0.70
C VAL A 18 -0.22 7.86 0.69
N THR A 19 -1.48 7.88 1.13
CA THR A 19 -1.93 7.25 2.38
C THR A 19 -2.83 6.08 2.03
N ILE A 20 -2.40 4.87 2.37
CA ILE A 20 -3.13 3.64 2.12
C ILE A 20 -3.74 3.17 3.44
N LYS A 21 -5.05 2.90 3.43
CA LYS A 21 -5.80 2.39 4.59
C LYS A 21 -6.43 1.06 4.20
N GLN A 22 -6.28 0.04 5.05
CA GLN A 22 -6.87 -1.28 4.86
C GLN A 22 -7.50 -1.71 6.18
N THR A 23 -8.75 -2.14 6.09
CA THR A 23 -9.47 -2.79 7.18
C THR A 23 -9.69 -4.24 6.77
N ASN A 24 -9.35 -5.18 7.64
CA ASN A 24 -9.64 -6.60 7.46
C ASN A 24 -10.59 -7.06 8.56
N GLU A 25 -11.78 -7.49 8.17
CA GLU A 25 -12.79 -8.03 9.09
C GLU A 25 -12.45 -9.50 9.39
N GLU A 26 -11.98 -9.80 10.60
CA GLU A 26 -11.54 -11.13 10.97
C GLU A 26 -12.74 -11.97 11.43
N SER A 27 -13.26 -12.85 10.57
CA SER A 27 -14.52 -13.58 10.83
C SER A 27 -14.47 -14.59 11.98
N ILE A 28 -13.28 -14.88 12.52
CA ILE A 28 -13.06 -15.83 13.62
C ILE A 28 -12.60 -15.17 14.92
N HIS A 29 -12.17 -13.90 14.89
CA HIS A 29 -11.63 -13.18 16.04
C HIS A 29 -12.35 -11.82 16.15
N GLN A 30 -12.72 -11.39 17.36
CA GLN A 30 -13.49 -10.15 17.61
C GLN A 30 -12.71 -8.83 17.42
N HIS A 31 -11.64 -8.85 16.62
CA HIS A 31 -10.81 -7.68 16.38
C HIS A 31 -10.68 -7.42 14.87
N ASP A 32 -11.22 -6.30 14.43
CA ASP A 32 -10.93 -5.78 13.10
C ASP A 32 -9.45 -5.36 13.04
N ALA A 33 -8.73 -5.86 12.04
CA ALA A 33 -7.35 -5.44 11.83
C ALA A 33 -7.33 -4.19 10.94
N TYR A 34 -6.86 -3.08 11.52
CA TYR A 34 -6.65 -1.83 10.79
C TYR A 34 -5.17 -1.64 10.48
N ALA A 35 -4.86 -1.40 9.20
CA ALA A 35 -3.53 -1.03 8.74
C ALA A 35 -3.60 0.30 7.99
N GLU A 36 -2.83 1.28 8.45
CA GLU A 36 -2.60 2.53 7.73
C GLU A 36 -1.12 2.67 7.42
N ARG A 37 -0.81 3.09 6.19
CA ARG A 37 0.55 3.35 5.75
C ARG A 37 0.61 4.61 4.94
N LYS A 38 1.63 5.43 5.20
CA LYS A 38 1.99 6.59 4.39
C LYS A 38 3.34 6.34 3.73
N ALA A 39 3.42 6.53 2.42
CA ALA A 39 4.64 6.32 1.63
C ALA A 39 4.56 7.17 0.36
N THR A 40 5.70 7.35 -0.32
CA THR A 40 5.77 7.95 -1.64
C THR A 40 5.54 6.91 -2.74
N ILE A 41 5.14 7.35 -3.93
CA ILE A 41 5.05 6.47 -5.10
C ILE A 41 6.40 5.82 -5.39
N ALA A 42 7.51 6.56 -5.29
CA ALA A 42 8.85 6.02 -5.49
C ALA A 42 9.18 4.87 -4.51
N GLU A 43 8.89 5.03 -3.22
CA GLU A 43 9.09 3.97 -2.22
C GLU A 43 8.24 2.74 -2.51
N LEU A 44 6.97 2.92 -2.89
CA LEU A 44 6.07 1.81 -3.20
C LEU A 44 6.50 1.04 -4.47
N VAL A 45 7.08 1.72 -5.47
CA VAL A 45 7.65 1.07 -6.66
C VAL A 45 8.92 0.31 -6.29
N ALA A 46 9.82 0.90 -5.50
CA ALA A 46 11.04 0.25 -5.06
C ALA A 46 10.76 -1.05 -4.28
N GLU A 47 9.76 -1.05 -3.39
CA GLU A 47 9.35 -2.27 -2.67
C GLU A 47 8.82 -3.38 -3.59
N MET A 48 8.19 -3.01 -4.72
CA MET A 48 7.71 -4.00 -5.68
C MET A 48 8.86 -4.65 -6.46
N ASP A 49 9.93 -3.90 -6.71
CA ASP A 49 11.12 -4.39 -7.38
C ASP A 49 12.02 -5.20 -6.42
N GLU A 50 12.13 -4.79 -5.15
CA GLU A 50 12.89 -5.54 -4.12
C GLU A 50 12.20 -6.84 -3.67
N GLY A 51 10.87 -6.89 -3.64
CA GLY A 51 10.09 -8.07 -3.24
C GLY A 51 9.92 -9.14 -4.34
N ALA A 52 10.58 -9.00 -5.49
CA ALA A 52 10.48 -9.90 -6.64
C ALA A 52 11.67 -10.87 -6.82
N LEU A 53 12.63 -10.88 -5.89
CA LEU A 53 13.73 -11.84 -5.78
C LEU A 53 13.35 -13.03 -4.89
#